data_AF-A0A957X059-F1
#
_entry.id   AF-A0A957X059-F1
#
_cell.length_a   1.000
_cell.length_b   1.000
_cell.length_c   1.000
_cell.angle_alpha   90.00
_cell.angle_beta   90.00
_cell.angle_gamma   90.00
#
_symmetry.space_group_name_H-M   'P 1'
#
loop_
_entity.id
_entity.type
_entity.pdbx_description
1 polymer ?
#
loop_
_entity_poly.entity_id
_entity_poly.type
_entity_poly.pdbx_seq_one_letter_code
_entity_poly.pdbx_strand_id
1 'polypeptide(L)'
;MAELKLAAQPRTLMGRKVRQLRTQGLLPVVVYGKKQEEAASLQVETRSFERVLHAAGFSQLVTIDVDGGTTHNVLIRDIQRHPVTHTPIHVDFYAVDMT
;
A
#
# COMPACT_ATOMS: atom_id res chain seq x y z
N MET A 1 -15.57 2.25 14.93
CA MET A 1 -14.32 2.73 14.31
C MET A 1 -13.72 1.54 13.57
N ALA A 2 -13.72 1.55 12.24
CA ALA A 2 -13.26 0.42 11.45
C ALA A 2 -11.73 0.47 11.35
N GLU A 3 -11.04 -0.40 12.10
CA GLU A 3 -9.61 -0.63 11.88
C GLU A 3 -9.43 -1.34 10.53
N LEU A 4 -9.00 -0.59 9.53
CA LEU A 4 -8.74 -1.12 8.19
C LEU A 4 -7.31 -1.63 8.16
N LYS A 5 -7.16 -2.95 8.35
CA LYS A 5 -5.87 -3.65 8.35
C LYS A 5 -5.56 -4.16 6.94
N LEU A 6 -4.36 -3.88 6.46
CA LEU A 6 -3.85 -4.36 5.18
C LEU A 6 -2.52 -5.08 5.40
N ALA A 7 -2.47 -6.37 5.08
CA ALA A 7 -1.24 -7.14 5.12
C ALA A 7 -0.34 -6.76 3.94
N ALA A 8 0.90 -6.40 4.23
CA ALA A 8 1.92 -6.04 3.26
C ALA A 8 3.17 -6.91 3.45
N GLN A 9 3.81 -7.24 2.35
CA GLN A 9 5.08 -7.96 2.33
C GLN A 9 6.19 -7.06 1.80
N PRO A 10 7.41 -7.14 2.35
CA PRO A 10 8.56 -6.46 1.76
C PRO A 10 8.83 -7.03 0.36
N ARG A 11 8.93 -6.16 -0.64
CA ARG A 11 9.23 -6.60 -2.00
C ARG A 11 10.75 -6.65 -2.18
N THR A 12 11.27 -7.79 -2.65
CA THR A 12 12.66 -7.93 -3.10
C THR A 12 12.82 -7.57 -4.58
N LEU A 13 11.72 -7.57 -5.35
CA LEU A 13 11.70 -7.30 -6.78
C LEU A 13 11.48 -5.81 -7.07
N MET A 14 12.46 -5.17 -7.72
CA MET A 14 12.39 -3.77 -8.16
C MET A 14 12.48 -3.66 -9.70
N GLY A 15 11.96 -2.57 -10.27
CA GLY A 15 12.07 -2.25 -11.71
C GLY A 15 11.12 -3.02 -12.63
N ARG A 16 11.59 -3.47 -13.80
CA ARG A 16 10.76 -4.04 -14.88
C ARG A 16 9.99 -5.32 -14.48
N LYS A 17 10.47 -6.02 -13.45
CA LYS A 17 9.85 -7.27 -12.94
C LYS A 17 8.56 -7.04 -12.15
N VAL A 18 8.27 -5.81 -11.73
CA VAL A 18 7.03 -5.45 -11.01
C VAL A 18 5.77 -5.75 -11.86
N ARG A 19 5.91 -5.81 -13.19
CA ARG A 19 4.81 -6.24 -14.07
C ARG A 19 4.32 -7.65 -13.74
N GLN A 20 5.21 -8.57 -13.37
CA GLN A 20 4.83 -9.94 -13.02
C GLN A 20 4.00 -9.99 -11.73
N LEU A 21 4.34 -9.16 -10.74
CA LEU A 21 3.57 -9.04 -9.49
C LEU A 21 2.13 -8.62 -9.77
N ARG A 22 1.93 -7.63 -10.65
CA ARG A 22 0.57 -7.19 -11.04
C ARG A 22 -0.23 -8.29 -11.73
N THR A 23 0.42 -9.11 -12.56
CA THR A 23 -0.22 -10.29 -13.17
C THR A 23 -0.60 -11.35 -12.13
N GLN A 24 0.16 -11.45 -11.04
CA GLN A 24 -0.12 -12.35 -9.92
C GLN A 24 -1.17 -11.81 -8.93
N GLY A 25 -1.74 -10.62 -9.18
CA GLY A 25 -2.69 -9.99 -8.26
C GLY A 25 -2.04 -9.29 -7.07
N LEU A 26 -0.73 -9.02 -7.15
CA LEU A 26 0.01 -8.23 -6.16
C LEU A 26 0.20 -6.80 -6.67
N LEU A 27 -0.19 -5.85 -5.83
CA LEU A 27 -0.06 -4.42 -6.06
C LEU A 27 1.24 -3.91 -5.40
N PRO A 28 2.16 -3.31 -6.16
CA PRO A 28 3.32 -2.65 -5.58
C PRO A 28 2.91 -1.39 -4.82
N VAL A 29 3.50 -1.20 -3.65
CA VAL A 29 3.21 -0.07 -2.78
C VAL A 29 4.47 0.51 -2.17
N VAL A 30 4.42 1.81 -1.92
CA VAL A 30 5.51 2.52 -1.27
C VAL A 30 4.97 3.19 -0.02
N VAL A 31 5.59 2.91 1.11
CA VAL A 31 5.31 3.59 2.37
C VAL A 31 6.49 4.50 2.68
N TYR A 32 6.22 5.79 2.83
CA TYR A 32 7.22 6.79 3.21
C TYR A 32 6.62 7.75 4.24
N GLY A 33 7.45 8.37 5.08
CA GLY A 33 6.95 9.30 6.10
C GLY A 33 8.04 9.86 6.99
N LYS A 34 7.69 10.79 7.88
CA LYS A 34 8.65 11.51 8.73
C LYS A 34 9.46 10.62 9.70
N LYS A 35 8.98 9.40 9.98
CA LYS A 35 9.64 8.42 10.87
C LYS A 35 10.31 7.26 10.12
N GLN A 36 10.06 7.10 8.81
CA GLN A 36 10.76 6.15 7.97
C GLN A 36 11.90 6.92 7.30
N GLU A 37 13.13 6.80 7.82
CA GLU A 37 14.32 7.41 7.20
C GLU A 37 14.52 6.89 5.75
N GLU A 38 14.01 5.69 5.45
CA GLU A 38 14.03 5.09 4.13
C GLU A 38 12.62 4.70 3.66
N ALA A 39 12.33 4.95 2.37
CA ALA A 39 11.06 4.57 1.77
C ALA A 39 10.93 3.03 1.69
N ALA A 40 9.96 2.48 2.40
CA ALA A 40 9.69 1.06 2.43
C ALA A 40 8.97 0.63 1.15
N SER A 41 9.64 -0.21 0.38
CA SER A 41 9.15 -0.84 -0.82
C SER A 41 8.37 -2.11 -0.45
N LEU A 42 7.05 -2.06 -0.53
CA LEU A 42 6.16 -3.13 -0.13
C LEU A 42 5.31 -3.64 -1.31
N GLN A 43 4.64 -4.76 -1.10
CA GLN A 43 3.63 -5.31 -1.98
C GLN A 43 2.43 -5.80 -1.15
N VAL A 44 1.23 -5.60 -1.68
CA VAL A 44 -0.03 -6.01 -1.05
C VAL A 44 -0.87 -6.76 -2.07
N GLU A 45 -1.86 -7.53 -1.62
CA GLU A 45 -2.82 -8.13 -2.54
C GLU A 45 -3.78 -7.05 -3.07
N THR A 46 -3.92 -6.97 -4.41
CA THR A 46 -4.78 -5.98 -5.07
C THR A 46 -6.22 -6.05 -4.58
N ARG A 47 -6.75 -7.27 -4.41
CA ARG A 47 -8.13 -7.49 -3.97
C ARG A 47 -8.38 -6.99 -2.55
N SER A 48 -7.42 -7.24 -1.66
CA SER A 48 -7.47 -6.76 -0.27
C SER A 48 -7.36 -5.23 -0.23
N PHE A 49 -6.49 -4.64 -1.07
CA PHE A 49 -6.39 -3.19 -1.22
C PHE A 49 -7.68 -2.55 -1.74
N GLU A 50 -8.34 -3.12 -2.75
CA GLU A 50 -9.60 -2.58 -3.27
C GLU A 50 -10.72 -2.57 -2.22
N ARG A 51 -10.79 -3.61 -1.38
CA ARG A 51 -11.73 -3.66 -0.25
C ARG A 51 -11.43 -2.57 0.77
N VAL A 52 -10.16 -2.39 1.12
CA VAL A 52 -9.72 -1.33 2.03
C VAL A 52 -10.03 0.04 1.43
N LEU A 53 -9.73 0.25 0.15
CA LEU A 53 -10.01 1.52 -0.54
C LEU A 53 -11.49 1.87 -0.56
N HIS A 54 -12.36 0.89 -0.81
CA HIS A 54 -13.81 1.10 -0.80
C HIS A 54 -14.35 1.43 0.60
N ALA A 55 -13.70 0.91 1.66
CA ALA A 55 -14.11 1.16 3.04
C ALA A 55 -13.47 2.42 3.66
N ALA A 56 -12.19 2.70 3.36
CA ALA A 56 -11.41 3.81 3.87
C ALA A 56 -11.68 5.13 3.15
N GLY A 57 -11.94 5.07 1.84
CA GLY A 57 -11.79 6.23 0.98
C GLY A 57 -10.35 6.79 1.00
N PHE A 58 -10.17 8.06 0.65
CA PHE A 58 -8.86 8.71 0.57
C PHE A 58 -8.39 9.36 1.88
N SER A 59 -9.27 9.49 2.87
CA SER A 59 -9.03 10.33 4.05
C SER A 59 -8.92 9.55 5.36
N GLN A 60 -9.11 8.23 5.33
CA GLN A 60 -8.97 7.41 6.52
C GLN A 60 -7.57 6.83 6.69
N LEU A 61 -7.22 6.61 7.95
CA LEU A 61 -6.01 5.90 8.35
C LEU A 61 -6.18 4.41 8.08
N VAL A 62 -5.18 3.85 7.43
CA VAL A 62 -5.06 2.42 7.15
C VAL A 62 -3.89 1.90 7.96
N THR A 63 -4.08 0.80 8.68
CA THR A 63 -2.99 0.13 9.38
C THR A 63 -2.40 -0.90 8.42
N ILE A 64 -1.13 -0.70 8.05
CA ILE A 64 -0.38 -1.69 7.28
C ILE A 64 0.38 -2.58 8.25
N ASP A 65 0.15 -3.89 8.14
CA ASP A 65 0.91 -4.91 8.85
C ASP A 65 1.99 -5.45 7.91
N VAL A 66 3.26 -5.14 8.21
CA VAL A 66 4.39 -5.60 7.42
C VAL A 66 4.89 -6.92 7.98
N ASP A 67 5.00 -7.92 7.11
CA ASP A 67 5.54 -9.25 7.42
C ASP A 67 6.91 -9.11 8.13
N GLY A 68 6.94 -9.43 9.43
CA GLY A 68 7.97 -8.99 10.38
C GLY A 68 7.44 -8.38 11.69
N GLY A 69 6.11 -8.19 11.80
CA GLY A 69 5.43 -7.75 13.03
C GLY A 69 5.39 -6.23 13.23
N THR A 70 5.78 -5.46 12.22
CA THR A 70 5.78 -4.00 12.30
C THR A 70 4.52 -3.43 11.69
N THR A 71 3.64 -2.91 12.54
CA THR A 71 2.42 -2.21 12.10
C THR A 71 2.68 -0.72 11.95
N HIS A 72 2.28 -0.15 10.81
CA HIS A 72 2.37 1.28 10.54
C HIS A 72 0.99 1.86 10.26
N ASN A 73 0.65 2.96 10.93
CA ASN A 73 -0.52 3.74 10.57
C ASN A 73 -0.14 4.66 9.40
N VAL A 74 -0.79 4.45 8.26
CA VAL A 74 -0.52 5.17 7.03
C VAL A 74 -1.79 5.79 6.48
N LEU A 75 -1.61 6.83 5.67
CA LEU A 75 -2.66 7.50 4.94
C LEU A 75 -2.43 7.30 3.44
N ILE A 76 -3.49 7.06 2.68
CA ILE A 76 -3.40 6.94 1.22
C ILE A 76 -3.10 8.32 0.64
N ARG A 77 -1.88 8.52 0.16
CA ARG A 77 -1.46 9.78 -0.44
C ARG A 77 -1.92 9.89 -1.88
N ASP A 78 -1.63 8.86 -2.67
CA ASP A 78 -1.97 8.84 -4.09
C ASP A 78 -2.19 7.41 -4.58
N ILE A 79 -3.02 7.27 -5.62
CA ILE A 79 -3.34 6.00 -6.27
C ILE A 79 -3.17 6.20 -7.77
N GLN A 80 -2.09 5.63 -8.33
CA GLN A 80 -1.99 5.49 -9.77
C GLN A 80 -2.91 4.40 -10.25
N ARG A 81 -3.80 4.77 -11.16
CA ARG A 81 -4.69 3.85 -11.86
C ARG A 81 -4.35 3.81 -13.34
N HIS A 82 -4.64 2.68 -13.97
CA HIS A 82 -4.53 2.58 -15.41
C HIS A 82 -5.55 3.50 -16.08
N PRO A 83 -5.17 4.34 -17.07
CA PRO A 83 -6.07 5.31 -17.69
C PRO A 83 -7.18 4.71 -18.56
N VAL A 84 -7.23 3.38 -18.69
CA VAL A 84 -8.18 2.66 -19.56
C VAL A 84 -8.97 1.64 -18.75
N THR A 85 -8.27 0.75 -18.04
CA THR A 85 -8.90 -0.29 -17.22
C THR A 85 -9.27 0.19 -15.82
N HIS A 86 -8.87 1.39 -15.41
CA HIS A 86 -9.02 1.95 -14.06
C HIS A 86 -8.46 1.08 -12.92
N THR A 87 -7.67 0.05 -13.24
CA THR A 87 -7.06 -0.84 -12.27
C THR A 87 -5.94 -0.13 -11.51
N PRO A 88 -5.81 -0.32 -10.19
CA PRO A 88 -4.71 0.25 -9.43
C PRO A 88 -3.38 -0.36 -9.90
N ILE A 89 -2.41 0.49 -10.20
CA ILE A 89 -1.08 0.14 -10.72
C ILE A 89 -0.02 0.30 -9.64
N HIS A 90 -0.15 1.38 -8.87
CA HIS A 90 0.77 1.77 -7.80
C HIS A 90 0.01 2.60 -6.78
N VAL A 91 0.35 2.43 -5.50
CA VAL A 91 -0.23 3.22 -4.42
C VAL A 91 0.89 3.77 -3.55
N ASP A 92 0.70 5.01 -3.14
CA ASP A 92 1.60 5.76 -2.30
C ASP A 92 0.96 5.94 -0.94
N PHE A 93 1.63 5.43 0.08
CA PHE A 93 1.22 5.54 1.47
C PHE A 93 2.13 6.50 2.22
N TYR A 94 1.51 7.39 2.98
CA TYR A 94 2.20 8.32 3.85
C TYR A 94 2.06 7.88 5.31
N ALA A 95 3.16 7.46 5.94
CA ALA A 95 3.17 7.11 7.36
C ALA A 95 3.04 8.39 8.20
N VAL A 96 2.00 8.44 9.04
CA VAL A 96 1.72 9.56 9.95
C VAL A 96 1.93 9.15 11.39
N ASP A 97 2.52 10.05 12.17
CA ASP A 97 2.71 9.85 13.60
C ASP A 97 1.45 10.34 14.33
N MET A 98 0.85 9.46 15.13
CA MET A 98 -0.24 9.82 16.05
C MET A 98 0.35 10.17 17.42
N THR A 99 1.29 11.12 17.45
CA THR A 99 1.83 11.66 18.71
C THR A 99 0.89 12.73 19.26
#